data_AF-A0A7X6VEW7-F1
#
_entry.id   AF-A0A7X6VEW7-F1
#
_cell.length_a   1.000
_cell.length_b   1.000
_cell.length_c   1.000
_cell.angle_alpha   90.00
_cell.angle_beta   90.00
_cell.angle_gamma   90.00
#
_symmetry.space_group_name_H-M   'P 1'
#
loop_
_entity.id
_entity.type
_entity.pdbx_description
1 polymer ?
#
loop_
_entity_poly.entity_id
_entity_poly.type
_entity_poly.pdbx_seq_one_letter_code
_entity_poly.pdbx_strand_id
1 'polypeptide(L)'
;MKDNFIPLSVPNLKGNELKYVTQAVKTEWVSTGGPYVNSFEENVANYVKCNGAVSCQNGTSGLHIALIVCGVNRGDEVIVPTLTFIAAVNPVKYIGAEPIFMDCDDSLTMDVNKLKAFCQTECSFINGRLINKLTKKHIKALIVVHIFG
;
A
#
# COMPACT_ATOMS: atom_id res chain seq x y z
N MET A 1 27.02 29.19 17.46
CA MET A 1 26.33 28.96 16.17
C MET A 1 25.16 28.05 16.48
N LYS A 2 23.92 28.44 16.15
CA LYS A 2 22.80 27.50 16.22
C LYS A 2 23.07 26.44 15.15
N ASP A 3 23.03 25.16 15.52
CA ASP A 3 23.15 24.07 14.55
C ASP A 3 22.09 24.26 13.47
N ASN A 4 22.52 24.51 12.23
CA ASN A 4 21.65 24.61 11.05
C ASN A 4 21.24 23.20 10.60
N PHE A 5 20.62 22.43 11.49
CA PHE A 5 20.05 21.14 11.16
C PHE A 5 18.78 21.35 10.33
N ILE A 6 18.74 20.76 9.12
CA ILE A 6 17.57 20.74 8.25
C ILE A 6 17.01 19.31 8.27
N PRO A 7 15.87 19.05 8.94
CA PRO A 7 15.26 17.72 8.97
C PRO A 7 14.65 17.34 7.61
N LEU A 8 14.62 16.04 7.30
CA LEU A 8 14.04 15.52 6.05
C LEU A 8 12.52 15.72 5.97
N SER A 9 11.80 15.47 7.07
CA SER A 9 10.35 15.64 7.15
C SER A 9 9.92 15.83 8.61
N VAL A 10 9.05 16.80 8.86
CA VAL A 10 8.53 17.13 10.20
C VAL A 10 7.00 17.26 10.11
N PRO A 11 6.24 16.63 11.02
CA PRO A 11 4.79 16.80 11.08
C PRO A 11 4.39 18.27 11.23
N ASN A 12 3.40 18.72 10.46
CA ASN A 12 2.85 20.08 10.53
C ASN A 12 1.47 20.08 11.19
N LEU A 13 1.44 20.13 12.53
CA LEU A 13 0.22 20.07 13.34
C LEU A 13 -0.28 21.49 13.71
N LYS A 14 -0.76 22.24 12.72
CA LYS A 14 -1.19 23.66 12.89
C LYS A 14 -2.69 23.87 12.73
N GLY A 15 -3.47 22.80 12.61
CA GLY A 15 -4.92 22.83 12.45
C GLY A 15 -5.67 22.49 13.74
N ASN A 16 -6.71 21.67 13.60
CA ASN A 16 -7.59 21.26 14.69
C ASN A 16 -7.13 19.99 15.43
N GLU A 17 -5.91 19.50 15.20
CA GLU A 17 -5.45 18.20 15.71
C GLU A 17 -5.55 18.13 17.23
N LEU A 18 -5.04 19.15 17.95
CA LEU A 18 -5.12 19.21 19.41
C LEU A 18 -6.57 19.27 19.91
N LYS A 19 -7.43 20.00 19.21
CA LYS A 19 -8.86 20.09 19.54
C LYS A 19 -9.53 18.72 19.42
N TYR A 20 -9.30 18.01 18.32
CA TYR A 20 -9.94 16.70 18.08
C TYR A 20 -9.45 15.64 19.05
N VAL A 21 -8.14 15.58 19.33
CA VAL A 21 -7.59 14.65 20.34
C VAL A 21 -8.14 14.97 21.74
N THR A 22 -8.21 16.25 22.12
CA THR A 22 -8.79 16.66 23.40
C THR A 22 -10.26 16.26 23.50
N GLN A 23 -11.04 16.41 22.43
CA GLN A 23 -12.44 16.02 22.40
C GLN A 23 -12.62 14.50 22.48
N ALA A 24 -11.79 13.71 21.79
CA ALA A 24 -11.80 12.25 21.89
C ALA A 24 -11.58 11.79 23.33
N VAL A 25 -10.61 12.37 24.04
CA VAL A 25 -10.35 12.08 25.46
C VAL A 25 -11.52 12.50 26.34
N LYS A 26 -12.05 13.72 26.19
CA LYS A 26 -13.17 14.24 26.99
C LYS A 26 -14.47 13.45 26.82
N THR A 27 -14.66 12.84 25.66
CA THR A 27 -15.84 12.03 25.33
C THR A 27 -15.58 10.53 25.45
N GLU A 28 -14.38 10.15 25.92
CA GLU A 28 -13.95 8.77 26.18
C GLU A 28 -13.94 7.85 24.94
N TRP A 29 -14.06 8.41 23.73
CA TRP A 29 -13.89 7.70 22.46
C TRP A 29 -12.40 7.57 22.09
N VAL A 30 -11.66 6.80 22.89
CA VAL A 30 -10.19 6.65 22.77
C VAL A 30 -9.73 5.31 22.17
N SER A 31 -10.67 4.45 21.81
CA SER A 31 -10.38 3.13 21.22
C SER A 31 -10.45 3.15 19.68
N THR A 32 -10.49 1.97 19.04
CA THR A 32 -10.52 1.79 17.58
C THR A 32 -11.89 2.06 16.94
N GLY A 33 -12.75 2.81 17.62
CA GLY A 33 -14.08 3.19 17.14
C GLY A 33 -14.46 4.56 17.67
N GLY A 34 -15.41 5.20 17.01
CA GLY A 34 -15.91 6.52 17.39
C GLY A 34 -16.10 7.45 16.20
N PRO A 35 -16.67 8.64 16.42
CA PRO A 35 -17.08 9.54 15.35
C PRO A 35 -15.93 10.02 14.47
N TYR A 36 -14.71 10.16 15.04
CA TYR A 36 -13.55 10.59 14.27
C TYR A 36 -13.06 9.54 13.27
N VAL A 37 -13.21 8.25 13.56
CA VAL A 37 -12.87 7.17 12.63
C VAL A 37 -13.77 7.24 11.40
N ASN A 38 -15.09 7.26 11.62
CA ASN A 38 -16.08 7.33 10.54
C ASN A 38 -15.89 8.59 9.68
N SER A 39 -15.74 9.76 10.34
CA SER A 39 -15.55 11.02 9.61
C SER A 39 -14.22 11.04 8.83
N PHE A 40 -13.17 10.41 9.34
CA PHE A 40 -11.89 10.31 8.62
C PHE A 40 -12.04 9.45 7.38
N GLU A 41 -12.69 8.30 7.48
CA GLU A 41 -12.96 7.41 6.35
C GLU A 41 -13.83 8.08 5.28
N GLU A 42 -14.92 8.76 5.67
CA GLU A 42 -15.77 9.53 4.76
C GLU A 42 -14.97 10.66 4.07
N ASN A 43 -14.19 11.43 4.83
CA ASN A 43 -13.39 12.53 4.28
C ASN A 43 -12.31 12.03 3.32
N VAL A 44 -11.62 10.93 3.64
CA VAL A 44 -10.61 10.33 2.77
C VAL A 44 -11.26 9.79 1.50
N ALA A 45 -12.38 9.07 1.61
CA ALA A 45 -13.10 8.54 0.46
C ALA A 45 -13.53 9.65 -0.51
N ASN A 46 -14.05 10.75 0.03
CA ASN A 46 -14.42 11.94 -0.74
C ASN A 46 -13.20 12.60 -1.39
N TYR A 47 -12.08 12.73 -0.67
CA TYR A 47 -10.85 13.34 -1.17
C TYR A 47 -10.24 12.56 -2.35
N VAL A 48 -10.15 11.23 -2.23
CA VAL A 48 -9.59 10.37 -3.28
C VAL A 48 -10.61 9.93 -4.34
N LYS A 49 -11.89 10.34 -4.18
CA LYS A 49 -13.01 10.05 -5.08
C LYS A 49 -13.28 8.56 -5.25
N CYS A 50 -13.29 7.81 -4.14
CA CYS A 50 -13.69 6.41 -4.11
C CYS A 50 -15.00 6.20 -3.34
N ASN A 51 -15.62 5.03 -3.51
CA ASN A 51 -16.92 4.72 -2.87
C ASN A 51 -16.83 4.51 -1.35
N GLY A 52 -15.62 4.37 -0.80
CA GLY A 52 -15.40 4.15 0.62
C GLY A 52 -13.93 4.01 0.96
N ALA A 53 -13.59 4.23 2.23
CA ALA A 53 -12.24 4.06 2.78
C ALA A 53 -12.31 3.24 4.07
N VAL A 54 -11.21 2.57 4.41
CA VAL A 54 -11.06 1.83 5.66
C VAL A 54 -9.79 2.30 6.33
N SER A 55 -9.94 2.85 7.53
CA SER A 55 -8.83 3.31 8.35
C SER A 55 -8.06 2.11 8.93
N CYS A 56 -6.74 2.24 8.94
CA CYS A 56 -5.84 1.20 9.40
C CYS A 56 -4.78 1.83 10.32
N GLN A 57 -4.23 1.05 11.25
CA GLN A 57 -3.21 1.56 12.18
C GLN A 57 -1.93 2.08 11.51
N ASN A 58 -1.62 1.61 10.29
CA ASN A 58 -0.55 2.12 9.44
C ASN A 58 -0.68 1.58 7.99
N GLY A 59 0.16 2.09 7.08
CA GLY A 59 0.19 1.68 5.67
C GLY A 59 0.52 0.20 5.44
N THR A 60 1.38 -0.41 6.27
CA THR A 60 1.72 -1.85 6.16
C THR A 60 0.49 -2.72 6.42
N SER A 61 -0.28 -2.41 7.47
CA SER A 61 -1.52 -3.14 7.78
C SER A 61 -2.59 -2.94 6.71
N GLY A 62 -2.72 -1.73 6.16
CA GLY A 62 -3.64 -1.45 5.07
C GLY A 62 -3.32 -2.26 3.82
N LEU A 63 -2.05 -2.33 3.42
CA LEU A 63 -1.62 -3.12 2.28
C LEU A 63 -1.79 -4.64 2.53
N HIS A 64 -1.53 -5.10 3.75
CA HIS A 64 -1.75 -6.49 4.12
C HIS A 64 -3.23 -6.90 3.99
N ILE A 65 -4.14 -6.09 4.53
CA ILE A 65 -5.59 -6.33 4.41
C ILE A 65 -6.03 -6.25 2.94
N ALA A 66 -5.53 -5.28 2.17
CA ALA A 66 -5.86 -5.15 0.75
C ALA A 66 -5.47 -6.40 -0.05
N LEU A 67 -4.29 -6.97 0.18
CA LEU A 67 -3.86 -8.21 -0.47
C LEU A 67 -4.76 -9.41 -0.10
N ILE A 68 -5.15 -9.53 1.17
CA ILE A 68 -6.10 -10.57 1.62
C ILE A 68 -7.46 -10.40 0.91
N VAL A 69 -7.98 -9.17 0.83
CA VAL A 69 -9.25 -8.86 0.14
C VAL A 69 -9.17 -9.13 -1.37
N CYS A 70 -8.02 -8.88 -2.00
CA CYS A 70 -7.74 -9.27 -3.39
C CYS A 70 -7.63 -10.80 -3.59
N GLY A 71 -7.72 -11.59 -2.51
CA GLY A 71 -7.67 -13.04 -2.53
C GLY A 71 -6.28 -13.61 -2.77
N VAL A 72 -5.22 -12.88 -2.41
CA VAL A 72 -3.85 -13.40 -2.39
C VAL A 72 -3.73 -14.42 -1.28
N ASN A 73 -3.21 -15.60 -1.61
CA ASN A 73 -3.04 -16.70 -0.67
C ASN A 73 -1.60 -17.22 -0.67
N ARG A 74 -1.31 -18.10 0.30
CA ARG A 74 -0.04 -18.84 0.33
C ARG A 74 0.19 -19.54 -1.01
N GLY A 75 1.39 -19.39 -1.55
CA GLY A 75 1.78 -20.01 -2.82
C GLY A 75 1.40 -19.23 -4.08
N ASP A 76 0.62 -18.15 -3.96
CA ASP A 76 0.49 -17.17 -5.06
C ASP A 76 1.78 -16.34 -5.20
N GLU A 77 1.86 -15.62 -6.32
CA GLU A 77 2.89 -14.62 -6.59
C GLU A 77 2.27 -13.23 -6.68
N VAL A 78 3.04 -12.21 -6.28
CA VAL A 78 2.65 -10.80 -6.36
C VAL A 78 3.79 -10.01 -6.98
N ILE A 79 3.51 -9.29 -8.06
CA ILE A 79 4.52 -8.40 -8.66
C ILE A 79 4.66 -7.16 -7.77
N VAL A 80 5.90 -6.79 -7.47
CA VAL A 80 6.25 -5.65 -6.61
C VAL A 80 7.40 -4.85 -7.22
N PRO A 81 7.50 -3.53 -6.98
CA PRO A 81 8.64 -2.75 -7.45
C PRO A 81 9.91 -3.15 -6.69
N THR A 82 11.04 -3.21 -7.41
CA THR A 82 12.38 -3.38 -6.81
C THR A 82 12.77 -2.15 -5.99
N LEU A 83 12.52 -0.95 -6.53
CA LEU A 83 12.82 0.31 -5.87
C LEU A 83 11.62 0.80 -5.07
N THR A 84 11.61 0.55 -3.75
CA THR A 84 10.54 0.96 -2.84
C THR A 84 10.97 0.91 -1.38
N PHE A 85 10.13 1.42 -0.48
CA PHE A 85 10.21 1.10 0.95
C PHE A 85 9.71 -0.34 1.21
N ILE A 86 10.43 -1.09 2.06
CA ILE A 86 10.21 -2.53 2.28
C ILE A 86 8.80 -2.89 2.77
N ALA A 87 8.10 -1.95 3.41
CA ALA A 87 6.71 -2.14 3.83
C ALA A 87 5.74 -2.42 2.67
N ALA A 88 6.10 -2.08 1.43
CA ALA A 88 5.31 -2.45 0.24
C ALA A 88 5.42 -3.95 -0.10
N VAL A 89 6.48 -4.63 0.35
CA VAL A 89 6.81 -6.01 -0.02
C VAL A 89 6.55 -6.99 1.12
N ASN A 90 6.88 -6.60 2.35
CA ASN A 90 6.72 -7.47 3.52
C ASN A 90 5.31 -8.10 3.67
N PRO A 91 4.19 -7.38 3.40
CA PRO A 91 2.85 -7.96 3.45
C PRO A 91 2.64 -9.17 2.53
N VAL A 92 3.32 -9.22 1.38
CA VAL A 92 3.29 -10.39 0.48
C VAL A 92 3.83 -11.63 1.21
N LYS A 93 4.95 -11.48 1.91
CA LYS A 93 5.55 -12.57 2.69
C LYS A 93 4.76 -12.93 3.94
N TYR A 94 4.09 -11.97 4.59
CA TYR A 94 3.23 -12.25 5.74
C TYR A 94 2.09 -13.23 5.40
N ILE A 95 1.53 -13.12 4.19
CA ILE A 95 0.50 -14.04 3.67
C ILE A 95 1.08 -15.41 3.28
N GLY A 96 2.39 -15.49 3.04
CA GLY A 96 3.06 -16.68 2.49
C GLY A 96 3.03 -16.76 0.96
N ALA A 97 2.77 -15.64 0.29
CA ALA A 97 2.95 -15.48 -1.15
C ALA A 97 4.43 -15.14 -1.47
N GLU A 98 4.79 -15.15 -2.74
CA GLU A 98 6.15 -14.83 -3.21
C GLU A 98 6.17 -13.52 -4.02
N PRO A 99 7.07 -12.57 -3.69
CA PRO A 99 7.25 -11.36 -4.49
C PRO A 99 8.00 -11.66 -5.80
N ILE A 100 7.52 -11.08 -6.90
CA ILE A 100 8.27 -10.96 -8.16
C ILE A 100 8.70 -9.50 -8.27
N PHE A 101 10.00 -9.25 -8.17
CA PHE A 101 10.54 -7.90 -8.25
C PHE A 101 10.58 -7.42 -9.70
N MET A 102 9.96 -6.26 -9.96
CA MET A 102 9.94 -5.59 -11.26
C MET A 102 10.71 -4.29 -11.19
N ASP A 103 11.57 -4.09 -12.17
CA ASP A 103 12.48 -2.95 -12.24
C ASP A 103 11.75 -1.62 -12.51
N CYS A 104 12.43 -0.50 -12.27
CA CYS A 104 11.90 0.85 -12.46
C CYS A 104 12.38 1.50 -13.77
N ASP A 105 11.72 2.60 -14.13
CA ASP A 105 12.19 3.56 -15.14
C ASP A 105 12.74 4.83 -14.46
N ASP A 106 13.02 5.86 -15.26
CA ASP A 106 13.59 7.13 -14.77
C ASP A 106 12.65 7.91 -13.83
N SER A 107 11.35 7.58 -13.79
CA SER A 107 10.41 8.12 -12.80
C SER A 107 10.59 7.51 -11.41
N LEU A 108 11.48 6.52 -11.27
CA LEU A 108 11.67 5.70 -10.08
C LEU A 108 10.45 4.82 -9.73
N THR A 109 9.42 4.82 -10.57
CA THR A 109 8.27 3.92 -10.47
C THR A 109 8.43 2.72 -11.39
N MET A 110 7.56 1.72 -11.26
CA MET A 110 7.66 0.48 -12.02
C MET A 110 7.63 0.71 -13.53
N ASP A 111 8.61 0.16 -14.25
CA ASP A 111 8.69 0.27 -15.71
C ASP A 111 7.59 -0.58 -16.37
N VAL A 112 6.62 0.11 -16.99
CA VAL A 112 5.47 -0.53 -17.63
C VAL A 112 5.87 -1.36 -18.86
N ASN A 113 6.93 -0.98 -19.57
CA ASN A 113 7.42 -1.73 -20.72
C ASN A 113 8.06 -3.05 -20.28
N LYS A 114 8.88 -3.03 -19.22
CA LYS A 114 9.45 -4.25 -18.63
C LYS A 114 8.37 -5.15 -18.05
N LEU A 115 7.39 -4.59 -17.34
CA LEU A 115 6.23 -5.33 -16.83
C LEU A 115 5.46 -6.02 -17.96
N LYS A 116 5.15 -5.29 -19.04
CA LYS A 116 4.46 -5.83 -20.20
C LYS A 116 5.24 -6.95 -20.86
N ALA A 117 6.56 -6.74 -21.08
CA ALA A 117 7.43 -7.77 -21.65
C ALA A 117 7.42 -9.04 -20.79
N PHE A 118 7.59 -8.92 -19.47
CA PHE A 118 7.52 -10.05 -18.54
C PHE A 118 6.20 -10.82 -18.63
N CYS A 119 5.06 -10.11 -18.66
CA CYS A 119 3.76 -10.75 -18.82
C CYS A 119 3.60 -11.48 -20.16
N GLN A 120 4.26 -11.02 -21.23
CA GLN A 120 4.18 -11.63 -22.57
C GLN A 120 5.16 -12.81 -22.74
N THR A 121 6.38 -12.70 -22.22
CA THR A 121 7.45 -13.68 -22.43
C THR A 121 7.51 -14.73 -21.34
N GLU A 122 7.32 -14.35 -20.08
CA GLU A 122 7.51 -15.23 -18.92
C GLU A 122 6.19 -15.76 -18.34
N CYS A 123 5.04 -15.26 -18.80
CA CYS A 123 3.73 -15.67 -18.29
C CYS A 123 2.82 -16.22 -19.39
N SER A 124 1.86 -17.04 -18.97
CA SER A 124 0.75 -17.53 -19.81
C SER A 124 -0.58 -17.10 -19.19
N PHE A 125 -1.46 -16.51 -19.98
CA PHE A 125 -2.80 -16.16 -19.52
C PHE A 125 -3.78 -17.29 -19.83
N ILE A 126 -4.24 -17.99 -18.79
CA ILE A 126 -5.04 -19.22 -18.92
C ILE A 126 -6.28 -19.06 -18.03
N ASN A 127 -7.47 -19.18 -18.60
CA ASN A 127 -8.75 -19.11 -17.87
C ASN A 127 -8.87 -17.87 -16.95
N GLY A 128 -8.45 -16.70 -17.45
CA GLY A 128 -8.50 -15.44 -16.69
C GLY A 128 -7.38 -15.28 -15.65
N ARG A 129 -6.37 -16.16 -15.62
CA ARG A 129 -5.28 -16.17 -14.64
C ARG A 129 -3.94 -15.98 -15.32
N LEU A 130 -3.11 -15.10 -14.75
CA LEU A 130 -1.73 -14.93 -15.19
C LEU A 130 -0.84 -15.96 -14.47
N ILE A 131 -0.32 -16.94 -15.22
CA ILE A 131 0.48 -18.03 -14.68
C ILE A 131 1.94 -17.83 -15.07
N ASN A 132 2.83 -17.83 -14.09
CA ASN A 132 4.27 -17.77 -14.31
C ASN A 132 4.75 -19.08 -14.96
N LYS A 133 5.42 -18.99 -16.11
CA LYS A 133 5.88 -20.18 -16.86
C LYS A 133 6.96 -20.96 -16.10
N LEU A 134 7.78 -20.30 -15.28
CA LEU A 134 8.86 -20.93 -14.53
C LEU A 134 8.33 -21.63 -13.28
N THR A 135 7.64 -20.90 -12.40
CA THR A 135 7.22 -21.41 -11.09
C THR A 135 5.88 -22.15 -11.14
N LYS A 136 5.14 -22.02 -12.24
CA LYS A 136 3.75 -22.52 -12.43
C LYS A 136 2.74 -21.94 -11.43
N LYS A 137 3.14 -20.91 -10.67
CA LYS A 137 2.27 -20.23 -9.71
C LYS A 137 1.41 -19.19 -10.39
N HIS A 138 0.33 -18.84 -9.70
CA HIS A 138 -0.57 -17.79 -10.14
C HIS A 138 -0.09 -16.43 -9.63
N ILE A 139 0.12 -15.50 -10.56
CA ILE A 139 0.39 -14.10 -10.25
C ILE A 139 -0.96 -13.44 -9.98
N LYS A 140 -1.28 -13.24 -8.71
CA LYS A 140 -2.62 -12.83 -8.26
C LYS A 140 -2.81 -11.32 -8.23
N ALA A 141 -1.73 -10.58 -7.97
CA ALA A 141 -1.78 -9.14 -7.79
C ALA A 141 -0.49 -8.46 -8.25
N LEU A 142 -0.59 -7.15 -8.42
CA LEU A 142 0.49 -6.21 -8.66
C LEU A 142 0.38 -5.09 -7.63
N ILE A 143 1.48 -4.76 -6.96
CA ILE A 143 1.58 -3.60 -6.07
C ILE A 143 2.26 -2.47 -6.85
N VAL A 144 1.57 -1.35 -7.01
CA VAL A 144 2.12 -0.14 -7.61
C VAL A 144 2.48 0.83 -6.50
N VAL A 145 3.67 1.43 -6.58
CA VAL A 145 4.15 2.42 -5.62
C VAL A 145 4.45 3.72 -6.36
N HIS A 146 3.77 4.79 -5.95
CA HIS A 146 4.04 6.15 -6.40
C HIS A 146 5.14 6.74 -5.52
N ILE A 147 6.39 6.56 -5.95
CA ILE A 147 7.55 7.05 -5.22
C ILE A 147 7.55 8.59 -5.22
N PHE A 148 7.75 9.18 -4.04
CA PHE A 148 7.77 10.63 -3.79
C PHE A 148 6.46 11.42 -3.96
N GLY A 149 5.36 10.75 -4.30
CA GLY A 149 4.05 11.38 -4.47
C GLY A 149 3.93 12.17 -5.77
#